data_AF-A0A4Q3LMZ1-F1
#
_entry.id   AF-A0A4Q3LMZ1-F1
#
_cell.length_a   1.000
_cell.length_b   1.000
_cell.length_c   1.000
_cell.angle_alpha   90.00
_cell.angle_beta   90.00
_cell.angle_gamma   90.00
#
_symmetry.space_group_name_H-M   'P 1'
#
loop_
_entity.id
_entity.type
_entity.pdbx_description
1 polymer ?
#
loop_
_entity_poly.entity_id
_entity_poly.type
_entity_poly.pdbx_seq_one_letter_code
_entity_poly.pdbx_strand_id
1 'polypeptide(L)'
;MEMIFGGFHAAFPMEDPSRVGEARRHAALLAADCALDEVEAGRLAIIVTELATNLVKHARQGRLLLTARPARGEVEVLAIDEGPGIADVERSLRDGFSTAGTSGTGLGAVRRLAQHFDLHSSPGAGTVIVAQVRGAAASASSDSAICTGAVSLAAPGETVCGDGWAFAVEGDRAAVMVADGLGHGPDAAEAARAALDAFAEEPLASPRDLLQHAHARLRSTRGAAVMVAQANAATGTIRSAGAGNVVGRLVSGISDRSILGQHGTAGITIRSPEETTTPWPAHALLIVCTDGIETRWKPELLVPVLGRDPALAAGLIVRDHCRGRDDATAAVLRRKD
;
A
#
# COMPACT_ATOMS: atom_id res chain seq x y z
N MET A 1 -10.54 -17.90 4.50
CA MET A 1 -9.48 -17.11 3.85
C MET A 1 -10.04 -15.92 3.07
N GLU A 2 -9.45 -14.74 3.26
CA GLU A 2 -9.70 -13.51 2.49
C GLU A 2 -8.54 -13.29 1.50
N MET A 3 -8.84 -13.11 0.21
CA MET A 3 -7.86 -12.72 -0.82
C MET A 3 -8.01 -11.24 -1.14
N ILE A 4 -6.90 -10.52 -1.15
CA ILE A 4 -6.85 -9.08 -1.41
C ILE A 4 -5.87 -8.84 -2.55
N PHE A 5 -6.39 -8.64 -3.75
CA PHE A 5 -5.59 -8.21 -4.90
C PHE A 5 -5.45 -6.71 -4.91
N GLY A 6 -4.23 -6.25 -5.13
CA GLY A 6 -3.91 -4.84 -5.19
C GLY A 6 -4.15 -4.19 -6.53
N GLY A 7 -4.80 -3.03 -6.51
CA GLY A 7 -4.64 -2.03 -7.56
C GLY A 7 -3.37 -1.19 -7.33
N PHE A 8 -2.94 -0.49 -8.38
CA PHE A 8 -2.05 0.65 -8.20
C PHE A 8 -2.86 1.90 -7.87
N HIS A 9 -2.20 2.93 -7.37
CA HIS A 9 -2.80 4.19 -7.02
C HIS A 9 -2.64 5.18 -8.17
N ALA A 10 -3.75 5.77 -8.61
CA ALA A 10 -3.69 6.95 -9.44
C ALA A 10 -3.17 8.13 -8.60
N ALA A 11 -2.07 8.72 -9.03
CA ALA A 11 -1.41 9.81 -8.32
C ALA A 11 -1.79 11.17 -8.92
N PHE A 12 -2.27 12.07 -8.07
CA PHE A 12 -2.62 13.44 -8.43
C PHE A 12 -1.71 14.40 -7.68
N PRO A 13 -0.61 14.88 -8.31
CA PRO A 13 0.12 16.05 -7.84
C PRO A 13 -0.84 17.22 -7.59
N MET A 14 -0.78 17.80 -6.39
CA MET A 14 -1.67 18.88 -5.92
C MET A 14 -0.96 20.22 -5.99
N GLU A 15 -0.49 20.57 -7.18
CA GLU A 15 0.28 21.80 -7.45
C GLU A 15 -0.63 23.02 -7.67
N ASP A 16 -1.87 22.80 -8.10
CA ASP A 16 -2.85 23.86 -8.35
C ASP A 16 -4.30 23.41 -8.05
N PRO A 17 -5.24 24.37 -7.83
CA PRO A 17 -6.62 24.06 -7.48
C PRO A 17 -7.42 23.24 -8.50
N SER A 18 -7.06 23.24 -9.79
CA SER A 18 -7.79 22.49 -10.82
C SER A 18 -7.68 20.97 -10.62
N ARG A 19 -6.57 20.52 -10.02
CA ARG A 19 -6.29 19.11 -9.70
C ARG A 19 -7.28 18.51 -8.71
N VAL A 20 -7.90 19.34 -7.86
CA VAL A 20 -8.97 18.93 -6.95
C VAL A 20 -10.16 18.36 -7.72
N GLY A 21 -10.56 19.04 -8.81
CA GLY A 21 -11.67 18.61 -9.65
C GLY A 21 -11.37 17.32 -10.41
N GLU A 22 -10.13 17.14 -10.86
CA GLU A 22 -9.67 15.91 -11.53
C GLU A 22 -9.69 14.71 -10.59
N ALA A 23 -9.08 14.82 -9.41
CA ALA A 23 -9.08 13.76 -8.42
C ALA A 23 -10.50 13.38 -8.00
N ARG A 24 -11.40 14.34 -7.82
CA ARG A 24 -12.81 14.08 -7.50
C ARG A 24 -13.55 13.33 -8.61
N ARG A 25 -13.30 13.66 -9.88
CA ARG A 25 -13.88 12.92 -11.01
C ARG A 25 -13.36 11.48 -11.06
N HIS A 26 -12.07 11.29 -10.83
CA HIS A 26 -11.50 9.94 -10.77
C HIS A 26 -12.06 9.13 -9.60
N ALA A 27 -12.21 9.74 -8.42
CA ALA A 27 -12.84 9.10 -7.27
C ALA A 27 -14.28 8.64 -7.55
N ALA A 28 -15.05 9.39 -8.36
CA ALA A 28 -16.39 8.97 -8.77
C ALA A 28 -16.37 7.74 -9.69
N LEU A 29 -15.35 7.58 -10.55
CA LEU A 29 -15.15 6.36 -11.34
C LEU A 29 -14.84 5.17 -10.42
N LEU A 30 -13.91 5.33 -9.48
CA LEU A 30 -13.57 4.28 -8.52
C LEU A 30 -14.76 3.89 -7.61
N ALA A 31 -15.60 4.86 -7.25
CA ALA A 31 -16.83 4.61 -6.50
C ALA A 31 -17.79 3.70 -7.29
N ALA A 32 -17.94 3.93 -8.60
CA ALA A 32 -18.74 3.08 -9.46
C ALA A 32 -18.14 1.67 -9.59
N ASP A 33 -16.81 1.56 -9.76
CA ASP A 33 -16.09 0.28 -9.82
C ASP A 33 -16.24 -0.55 -8.54
N CYS A 34 -16.42 0.12 -7.40
CA CYS A 34 -16.64 -0.51 -6.09
C CYS A 34 -18.13 -0.66 -5.72
N ALA A 35 -19.04 -0.29 -6.61
CA ALA A 35 -20.49 -0.29 -6.38
C ALA A 35 -20.93 0.48 -5.11
N LEU A 36 -20.28 1.62 -4.84
CA LEU A 36 -20.71 2.54 -3.78
C LEU A 36 -22.05 3.19 -4.14
N ASP A 37 -22.92 3.36 -3.15
CA ASP A 37 -24.18 4.07 -3.34
C ASP A 37 -23.99 5.60 -3.43
N GLU A 38 -25.07 6.34 -3.69
CA GLU A 38 -25.02 7.80 -3.82
C GLU A 38 -24.53 8.50 -2.54
N VAL A 39 -24.87 7.95 -1.37
CA VAL A 39 -24.46 8.49 -0.07
C VAL A 39 -22.96 8.31 0.11
N GLU A 40 -22.42 7.13 -0.18
CA GLU A 40 -21.00 6.80 -0.05
C GLU A 40 -20.15 7.52 -1.10
N ALA A 41 -20.61 7.61 -2.34
CA ALA A 41 -19.99 8.42 -3.37
C ALA A 41 -19.95 9.91 -2.97
N GLY A 42 -21.02 10.43 -2.34
CA GLY A 42 -21.07 11.77 -1.79
C GLY A 42 -20.05 11.99 -0.67
N ARG A 43 -19.91 11.03 0.26
CA ARG A 43 -18.88 11.07 1.33
C ARG A 43 -17.47 11.09 0.75
N LEU A 44 -17.19 10.20 -0.20
CA LEU A 44 -15.90 10.12 -0.88
C LEU A 44 -15.55 11.44 -1.58
N ALA A 45 -16.52 12.06 -2.28
CA ALA A 45 -16.31 13.34 -2.95
C ALA A 45 -15.93 14.46 -1.96
N ILE A 46 -16.54 14.51 -0.77
CA ILE A 46 -16.17 15.47 0.28
C ILE A 46 -14.76 15.18 0.79
N ILE A 47 -14.46 13.93 1.14
CA ILE A 47 -13.13 13.52 1.64
C ILE A 47 -12.02 13.91 0.67
N VAL A 48 -12.19 13.56 -0.61
CA VAL A 48 -11.23 13.89 -1.67
C VAL A 48 -11.07 15.40 -1.82
N THR A 49 -12.17 16.16 -1.79
CA THR A 49 -12.13 17.63 -1.92
C THR A 49 -11.38 18.28 -0.75
N GLU A 50 -11.67 17.86 0.49
CA GLU A 50 -11.04 18.41 1.68
C GLU A 50 -9.54 18.07 1.74
N LEU A 51 -9.18 16.81 1.48
CA LEU A 51 -7.78 16.37 1.49
C LEU A 51 -6.98 17.05 0.38
N ALA A 52 -7.50 17.08 -0.85
CA ALA A 52 -6.84 17.75 -1.97
C ALA A 52 -6.69 19.26 -1.73
N THR A 53 -7.72 19.92 -1.19
CA THR A 53 -7.67 21.35 -0.86
C THR A 53 -6.63 21.64 0.22
N ASN A 54 -6.52 20.76 1.23
CA ASN A 54 -5.50 20.89 2.27
C ASN A 54 -4.09 20.75 1.69
N LEU A 55 -3.88 19.80 0.78
CA LEU A 55 -2.60 19.65 0.08
C LEU A 55 -2.26 20.93 -0.69
N VAL A 56 -3.18 21.46 -1.52
CA VAL A 56 -2.93 22.70 -2.29
C VAL A 56 -2.61 23.90 -1.39
N LYS A 57 -3.26 24.01 -0.22
CA LYS A 57 -3.09 25.18 0.67
C LYS A 57 -1.86 25.10 1.57
N HIS A 58 -1.47 23.91 1.99
CA HIS A 58 -0.53 23.73 3.11
C HIS A 58 0.72 22.93 2.75
N ALA A 59 0.68 22.08 1.72
CA ALA A 59 1.83 21.30 1.30
C ALA A 59 2.87 22.19 0.59
N ARG A 60 4.14 21.82 0.71
CA ARG A 60 5.19 22.33 -0.19
C ARG A 60 5.19 21.54 -1.49
N GLN A 61 5.11 20.22 -1.34
CA GLN A 61 4.85 19.25 -2.38
C GLN A 61 3.87 18.24 -1.79
N GLY A 62 2.83 17.92 -2.53
CA GLY A 62 1.78 17.03 -2.06
C GLY A 62 1.10 16.31 -3.20
N ARG A 63 0.66 15.10 -2.94
CA ARG A 63 -0.10 14.29 -3.90
C ARG A 63 -1.22 13.55 -3.20
N LEU A 64 -2.34 13.44 -3.90
CA LEU A 64 -3.44 12.57 -3.51
C LEU A 64 -3.32 11.28 -4.31
N LEU A 65 -3.36 10.15 -3.62
CA LEU A 65 -3.33 8.82 -4.21
C LEU A 65 -4.72 8.19 -4.03
N LEU A 66 -5.27 7.65 -5.12
CA LEU A 66 -6.59 7.03 -5.12
C LEU A 66 -6.51 5.61 -5.70
N THR A 67 -7.12 4.64 -5.03
CA THR A 67 -7.25 3.28 -5.57
C THR A 67 -8.57 2.63 -5.19
N ALA A 68 -9.07 1.77 -6.06
CA ALA A 68 -10.22 0.92 -5.78
C ALA A 68 -9.76 -0.38 -5.13
N ARG A 69 -10.56 -0.89 -4.19
CA ARG A 69 -10.42 -2.21 -3.57
C ARG A 69 -11.72 -3.00 -3.75
N PRO A 70 -12.00 -3.51 -4.97
CA PRO A 70 -13.30 -4.09 -5.30
C PRO A 70 -13.68 -5.29 -4.42
N ALA A 71 -12.71 -6.12 -4.03
CA ALA A 71 -12.94 -7.25 -3.12
C ALA A 71 -13.50 -6.82 -1.75
N ARG A 72 -13.30 -5.56 -1.37
CA ARG A 72 -13.81 -4.93 -0.15
C ARG A 72 -14.91 -3.90 -0.42
N GLY A 73 -15.34 -3.72 -1.67
CA GLY A 73 -16.32 -2.69 -2.06
C GLY A 73 -15.93 -1.30 -1.54
N GLU A 74 -14.67 -0.92 -1.72
CA GLU A 74 -14.09 0.21 -1.00
C GLU A 74 -13.12 1.03 -1.85
N VAL A 75 -13.12 2.34 -1.66
CA VAL A 75 -12.13 3.25 -2.25
C VAL A 75 -11.21 3.75 -1.15
N GLU A 76 -9.91 3.66 -1.40
CA GLU A 76 -8.87 4.17 -0.52
C GLU A 76 -8.29 5.48 -1.06
N VAL A 77 -8.11 6.43 -0.15
CA VAL A 77 -7.56 7.77 -0.40
C VAL A 77 -6.36 7.96 0.51
N LEU A 78 -5.18 8.19 -0.07
CA LEU A 78 -4.00 8.64 0.67
C LEU A 78 -3.68 10.09 0.30
N ALA A 79 -3.56 10.95 1.30
CA ALA A 79 -2.98 12.29 1.13
C ALA A 79 -1.57 12.28 1.69
N ILE A 80 -0.60 12.66 0.87
CA ILE A 80 0.83 12.61 1.19
C ILE A 80 1.44 13.97 0.89
N ASP A 81 2.12 14.58 1.86
CA ASP A 81 2.88 15.81 1.67
C ASP A 81 4.24 15.83 2.40
N GLU A 82 5.11 16.70 1.88
CA GLU A 82 6.39 17.12 2.46
C GLU A 82 6.31 18.59 2.95
N GLY A 83 5.17 18.94 3.53
CA GLY A 83 4.88 20.26 4.07
C GLY A 83 5.46 20.48 5.49
N PRO A 84 5.02 21.55 6.16
CA PRO A 84 5.46 21.86 7.53
C PRO A 84 4.99 20.85 8.59
N GLY A 85 4.12 19.91 8.22
CA GLY A 85 3.44 19.02 9.15
C GLY A 85 2.40 19.75 10.02
N ILE A 86 1.74 18.99 10.88
CA ILE A 86 0.68 19.44 11.78
C ILE A 86 1.22 19.36 13.21
N ALA A 87 1.41 20.51 13.85
CA ALA A 87 2.01 20.58 15.19
C ALA A 87 1.11 19.95 16.29
N ASP A 88 -0.21 20.13 16.18
CA ASP A 88 -1.19 19.55 17.09
C ASP A 88 -2.31 18.87 16.27
N VAL A 89 -2.10 17.57 16.03
CA VAL A 89 -3.02 16.73 15.25
C VAL A 89 -4.38 16.63 15.94
N GLU A 90 -4.41 16.41 17.26
CA GLU A 90 -5.66 16.23 17.99
C GLU A 90 -6.53 17.47 17.91
N ARG A 91 -5.93 18.65 18.06
CA ARG A 91 -6.62 19.92 17.91
C ARG A 91 -7.08 20.16 16.48
N SER A 92 -6.29 19.77 15.49
CA SER A 92 -6.64 19.92 14.06
C SER A 92 -7.78 19.01 13.61
N LEU A 93 -8.05 17.94 14.36
CA LEU A 93 -9.19 17.04 14.15
C LEU A 93 -10.48 17.50 14.84
N ARG A 94 -10.43 18.55 15.68
CA ARG A 94 -11.62 19.17 16.30
C ARG A 94 -12.18 20.23 15.34
N ASP A 95 -13.51 20.27 15.22
CA ASP A 95 -14.17 21.26 14.38
C ASP A 95 -13.91 22.69 14.87
N GLY A 96 -13.84 23.63 13.93
CA GLY A 96 -13.66 25.06 14.20
C GLY A 96 -12.19 25.51 14.33
N PHE A 97 -11.23 24.65 14.00
CA PHE A 97 -9.80 24.99 14.03
C PHE A 97 -9.18 24.99 12.63
N SER A 98 -8.78 26.18 12.15
CA SER A 98 -8.04 26.34 10.89
C SER A 98 -6.95 27.39 11.05
N THR A 99 -5.76 27.08 10.55
CA THR A 99 -4.61 28.01 10.51
C THR A 99 -4.58 28.88 9.26
N ALA A 100 -5.45 28.65 8.27
CA ALA A 100 -5.46 29.36 6.97
C ALA A 100 -6.83 29.95 6.59
N GLY A 101 -7.62 30.42 7.57
CA GLY A 101 -8.84 31.20 7.30
C GLY A 101 -10.04 30.46 6.70
N THR A 102 -10.08 29.12 6.78
CA THR A 102 -11.28 28.31 6.46
C THR A 102 -12.15 28.09 7.71
N SER A 103 -13.31 27.44 7.56
CA SER A 103 -14.19 27.05 8.68
C SER A 103 -13.53 26.12 9.71
N GLY A 104 -12.34 25.57 9.42
CA GLY A 104 -11.61 24.72 10.37
C GLY A 104 -12.28 23.38 10.64
N THR A 105 -13.07 22.89 9.69
CA THR A 105 -13.84 21.64 9.80
C THR A 105 -13.30 20.53 8.90
N GLY A 106 -12.36 20.81 7.99
CA GLY A 106 -11.99 19.90 6.90
C GLY A 106 -11.46 18.55 7.37
N LEU A 107 -10.42 18.54 8.21
CA LEU A 107 -9.82 17.29 8.69
C LEU A 107 -10.73 16.50 9.65
N GLY A 108 -11.50 17.23 10.48
CA GLY A 108 -12.53 16.64 11.34
C GLY A 108 -13.66 16.00 10.54
N ALA A 109 -14.07 16.63 9.44
CA ALA A 109 -15.07 16.11 8.52
C ALA A 109 -14.56 14.84 7.82
N VAL A 110 -13.32 14.83 7.33
CA VAL A 110 -12.71 13.62 6.73
C VAL A 110 -12.79 12.44 7.70
N ARG A 111 -12.35 12.63 8.96
CA ARG A 111 -12.40 11.57 9.98
C ARG A 111 -13.81 11.07 10.27
N ARG A 112 -14.83 11.94 10.24
CA ARG A 112 -16.23 11.54 10.48
C ARG A 112 -16.87 10.82 9.29
N LEU A 113 -16.49 11.22 8.08
CA LEU A 113 -17.10 10.72 6.85
C LEU A 113 -16.47 9.42 6.38
N ALA A 114 -15.19 9.19 6.70
CA ALA A 114 -14.48 7.96 6.39
C ALA A 114 -14.87 6.85 7.37
N GLN A 115 -15.05 5.63 6.84
CA GLN A 115 -15.29 4.43 7.64
C GLN A 115 -14.00 3.97 8.32
N HIS A 116 -12.85 4.27 7.73
CA HIS A 116 -11.53 4.08 8.32
C HIS A 116 -10.66 5.30 8.06
N PHE A 117 -9.94 5.73 9.09
CA PHE A 117 -9.10 6.93 9.05
C PHE A 117 -7.88 6.74 9.96
N ASP A 118 -6.69 7.03 9.44
CA ASP A 118 -5.47 7.15 10.25
C ASP A 118 -4.59 8.26 9.68
N LEU A 119 -3.78 8.87 10.55
CA LEU A 119 -2.95 10.02 10.20
C LEU A 119 -1.64 9.99 10.97
N HIS A 120 -0.55 10.21 10.24
CA HIS A 120 0.74 10.51 10.81
C HIS A 120 1.24 11.87 10.28
N SER A 121 1.66 12.75 11.19
CA SER A 121 2.27 14.02 10.84
C SER A 121 3.45 14.29 11.76
N SER A 122 4.53 14.83 11.20
CA SER A 122 5.73 15.19 11.95
C SER A 122 6.12 16.63 11.60
N PRO A 123 6.36 17.52 12.59
CA PRO A 123 6.77 18.90 12.32
C PRO A 123 8.01 18.97 11.42
N GLY A 124 7.90 19.72 10.33
CA GLY A 124 8.95 19.89 9.32
C GLY A 124 9.15 18.71 8.36
N ALA A 125 8.42 17.60 8.54
CA ALA A 125 8.54 16.39 7.73
C ALA A 125 7.22 16.01 7.01
N GLY A 126 6.20 16.86 7.04
CA GLY A 126 4.93 16.67 6.33
C GLY A 126 3.95 15.71 6.98
N THR A 127 2.93 15.30 6.21
CA THR A 127 1.80 14.49 6.68
C THR A 127 1.47 13.36 5.72
N VAL A 128 1.05 12.22 6.26
CA VAL A 128 0.43 11.11 5.55
C VAL A 128 -0.92 10.81 6.20
N ILE A 129 -1.97 10.79 5.40
CA ILE A 129 -3.35 10.53 5.84
C ILE A 129 -3.89 9.38 5.01
N VAL A 130 -4.49 8.40 5.66
CA VAL A 130 -5.27 7.32 5.03
C VAL A 130 -6.73 7.54 5.37
N ALA A 131 -7.60 7.50 4.36
CA ALA A 131 -9.04 7.48 4.52
C ALA A 131 -9.65 6.44 3.57
N GLN A 132 -10.63 5.67 4.04
CA GLN A 132 -11.29 4.66 3.24
C GLN A 132 -12.80 4.82 3.32
N VAL A 133 -13.45 4.71 2.15
CA VAL A 133 -14.91 4.74 2.02
C VAL A 133 -15.39 3.41 1.46
N ARG A 134 -16.29 2.76 2.19
CA ARG A 134 -16.78 1.42 1.88
C ARG A 134 -18.28 1.41 1.66
N GLY A 135 -18.75 0.61 0.71
CA GLY A 135 -20.17 0.44 0.42
C GLY A 135 -20.90 -0.33 1.52
N ALA A 136 -22.18 -0.03 1.74
CA ALA A 136 -23.00 -0.65 2.79
C ALA A 136 -23.08 -2.19 2.72
N ALA A 137 -22.99 -2.76 1.51
CA ALA A 137 -23.04 -4.21 1.28
C ALA A 137 -21.70 -4.92 1.49
N ALA A 138 -20.60 -4.18 1.65
CA ALA A 138 -19.30 -4.79 1.85
C ALA A 138 -19.18 -5.36 3.26
N SER A 139 -18.68 -6.59 3.35
CA SER A 139 -18.46 -7.25 4.64
C SER A 139 -17.54 -6.40 5.53
N ALA A 140 -17.90 -6.29 6.81
CA ALA A 140 -16.97 -5.81 7.83
C ALA A 140 -15.69 -6.68 7.83
N SER A 141 -14.57 -6.08 8.26
CA SER A 141 -13.24 -6.69 8.23
C SER A 141 -13.23 -8.12 8.78
N SER A 142 -12.45 -9.01 8.16
CA SER A 142 -12.18 -10.31 8.74
C SER A 142 -11.60 -10.17 10.16
N ASP A 143 -11.96 -11.10 11.05
CA ASP A 143 -11.44 -11.22 12.43
C ASP A 143 -9.97 -11.72 12.44
N SER A 144 -9.19 -11.27 11.46
CA SER A 144 -7.80 -11.60 11.27
C SER A 144 -6.96 -10.94 12.36
N ALA A 145 -5.97 -11.68 12.89
CA ALA A 145 -4.94 -11.15 13.78
C ALA A 145 -3.85 -10.37 13.01
N ILE A 146 -4.00 -10.18 11.70
CA ILE A 146 -3.04 -9.52 10.83
C ILE A 146 -3.72 -8.41 10.02
N CYS A 147 -3.15 -7.21 10.08
CA CYS A 147 -3.51 -6.07 9.25
C CYS A 147 -2.60 -6.00 8.02
N THR A 148 -3.17 -5.53 6.92
CA THR A 148 -2.49 -5.41 5.62
C THR A 148 -2.67 -4.01 5.06
N GLY A 149 -1.68 -3.51 4.32
CA GLY A 149 -1.79 -2.25 3.58
C GLY A 149 -0.69 -2.17 2.54
N ALA A 150 -0.95 -1.48 1.44
CA ALA A 150 0.02 -1.36 0.37
C ALA A 150 -0.18 -0.06 -0.40
N VAL A 151 0.92 0.47 -0.92
CA VAL A 151 0.92 1.57 -1.89
C VAL A 151 1.71 1.12 -3.10
N SER A 152 1.15 1.35 -4.28
CA SER A 152 1.75 0.96 -5.56
C SER A 152 1.51 2.10 -6.55
N LEU A 153 2.55 2.50 -7.29
CA LEU A 153 2.53 3.61 -8.25
C LEU A 153 3.05 3.12 -9.58
N ALA A 154 2.37 3.52 -10.66
CA ALA A 154 2.85 3.27 -12.01
C ALA A 154 4.07 4.17 -12.32
N ALA A 155 4.97 3.67 -13.17
CA ALA A 155 6.07 4.46 -13.72
C ALA A 155 5.56 5.74 -14.40
N PRO A 156 6.32 6.85 -14.39
CA PRO A 156 5.88 8.10 -15.00
C PRO A 156 5.51 7.94 -16.48
N GLY A 157 4.28 8.34 -16.83
CA GLY A 157 3.76 8.26 -18.20
C GLY A 157 3.02 6.96 -18.53
N GLU A 158 3.06 5.96 -17.65
CA GLU A 158 2.32 4.72 -17.83
C GLU A 158 0.89 4.80 -17.29
N THR A 159 -0.03 4.10 -17.97
CA THR A 159 -1.44 4.00 -17.54
C THR A 159 -1.72 2.75 -16.71
N VAL A 160 -0.73 1.87 -16.58
CA VAL A 160 -0.79 0.63 -15.79
C VAL A 160 0.56 0.45 -15.09
N CYS A 161 0.54 -0.10 -13.88
CA CYS A 161 1.75 -0.40 -13.13
C CYS A 161 2.31 -1.76 -13.54
N GLY A 162 3.62 -1.85 -13.80
CA GLY A 162 4.35 -3.09 -14.04
C GLY A 162 4.53 -3.97 -12.80
N ASP A 163 4.33 -3.40 -11.61
CA ASP A 163 4.30 -4.13 -10.35
C ASP A 163 2.92 -4.74 -10.07
N GLY A 164 2.90 -5.81 -9.27
CA GLY A 164 1.70 -6.42 -8.73
C GLY A 164 1.91 -6.88 -7.29
N TRP A 165 0.85 -6.82 -6.49
CA TRP A 165 0.85 -7.33 -5.13
C TRP A 165 -0.49 -8.00 -4.76
N ALA A 166 -0.42 -8.99 -3.87
CA ALA A 166 -1.60 -9.61 -3.30
C ALA A 166 -1.34 -10.06 -1.86
N PHE A 167 -2.39 -10.00 -1.04
CA PHE A 167 -2.44 -10.61 0.28
C PHE A 167 -3.43 -11.77 0.32
N ALA A 168 -3.12 -12.78 1.11
CA ALA A 168 -4.06 -13.80 1.54
C ALA A 168 -4.06 -13.84 3.06
N VAL A 169 -5.23 -13.78 3.68
CA VAL A 169 -5.34 -13.65 5.14
C VAL A 169 -6.34 -14.68 5.68
N GLU A 170 -5.92 -15.44 6.68
CA GLU A 170 -6.74 -16.46 7.33
C GLU A 170 -6.39 -16.58 8.82
N GLY A 171 -7.22 -15.97 9.67
CA GLY A 171 -7.03 -16.01 11.13
C GLY A 171 -5.70 -15.40 11.56
N ASP A 172 -4.77 -16.24 12.02
CA ASP A 172 -3.42 -15.90 12.47
C ASP A 172 -2.36 -16.03 11.37
N ARG A 173 -2.74 -16.43 10.15
CA ARG A 173 -1.85 -16.61 9.02
C ARG A 173 -2.11 -15.56 7.95
N ALA A 174 -1.04 -15.07 7.34
CA ALA A 174 -1.13 -14.27 6.13
C ALA A 174 -0.01 -14.65 5.14
N ALA A 175 -0.27 -14.45 3.86
CA ALA A 175 0.73 -14.50 2.82
C ALA A 175 0.71 -13.19 2.03
N VAL A 176 1.87 -12.74 1.60
CA VAL A 176 2.05 -11.62 0.68
C VAL A 176 2.90 -12.08 -0.49
N MET A 177 2.45 -11.77 -1.71
CA MET A 177 3.26 -11.82 -2.90
C MET A 177 3.42 -10.41 -3.45
N VAL A 178 4.64 -10.04 -3.81
CA VAL A 178 4.96 -8.86 -4.62
C VAL A 178 5.75 -9.32 -5.83
N ALA A 179 5.33 -8.87 -7.01
CA ALA A 179 5.96 -9.15 -8.29
C ALA A 179 6.27 -7.84 -9.01
N ASP A 180 7.46 -7.75 -9.58
CA ASP A 180 7.99 -6.64 -10.38
C ASP A 180 8.24 -7.20 -11.78
N GLY A 181 7.33 -6.90 -12.71
CA GLY A 181 7.40 -7.38 -14.09
C GLY A 181 8.54 -6.71 -14.84
N LEU A 182 9.26 -7.45 -15.69
CA LEU A 182 10.43 -6.88 -16.38
C LEU A 182 10.07 -5.71 -17.31
N GLY A 183 10.52 -4.51 -16.93
CA GLY A 183 10.27 -3.25 -17.61
C GLY A 183 9.12 -2.49 -16.92
N HIS A 184 8.36 -1.73 -17.70
CA HIS A 184 7.17 -1.02 -17.22
C HIS A 184 6.04 -1.12 -18.25
N GLY A 185 4.84 -0.71 -17.86
CA GLY A 185 3.67 -0.69 -18.73
C GLY A 185 3.01 -2.06 -18.93
N PRO A 186 2.20 -2.24 -19.99
CA PRO A 186 1.28 -3.37 -20.12
C PRO A 186 1.91 -4.77 -20.05
N ASP A 187 3.06 -4.99 -20.71
CA ASP A 187 3.70 -6.31 -20.74
C ASP A 187 4.33 -6.68 -19.38
N ALA A 188 4.82 -5.68 -18.63
CA ALA A 188 5.30 -5.89 -17.26
C ALA A 188 4.12 -6.20 -16.34
N ALA A 189 3.01 -5.46 -16.49
CA ALA A 189 1.78 -5.67 -15.74
C ALA A 189 1.17 -7.06 -16.01
N GLU A 190 1.25 -7.55 -17.26
CA GLU A 190 0.83 -8.92 -17.62
C GLU A 190 1.66 -9.97 -16.88
N ALA A 191 2.98 -9.81 -16.85
CA ALA A 191 3.87 -10.70 -16.09
C ALA A 191 3.52 -10.69 -14.60
N ALA A 192 3.44 -9.51 -13.97
CA ALA A 192 3.09 -9.40 -12.57
C ALA A 192 1.71 -10.02 -12.28
N ARG A 193 0.70 -9.77 -13.12
CA ARG A 193 -0.62 -10.37 -13.00
C ARG A 193 -0.57 -11.89 -13.05
N ALA A 194 0.16 -12.48 -14.00
CA ALA A 194 0.30 -13.92 -14.12
C ALA A 194 0.93 -14.56 -12.86
N ALA A 195 1.84 -13.86 -12.19
CA ALA A 195 2.39 -14.31 -10.90
C ALA A 195 1.33 -14.27 -9.79
N LEU A 196 0.52 -13.20 -9.72
CA LEU A 196 -0.55 -13.08 -8.72
C LEU A 196 -1.68 -14.10 -8.94
N ASP A 197 -2.02 -14.40 -10.19
CA ASP A 197 -3.00 -15.44 -10.52
C ASP A 197 -2.49 -16.82 -10.08
N ALA A 198 -1.20 -17.09 -10.27
CA ALA A 198 -0.54 -18.30 -9.78
C ALA A 198 -0.58 -18.39 -8.24
N PHE A 199 -0.38 -17.27 -7.55
CA PHE A 199 -0.51 -17.17 -6.09
C PHE A 199 -1.94 -17.41 -5.60
N ALA A 200 -2.94 -16.99 -6.37
CA ALA A 200 -4.35 -17.08 -6.02
C ALA A 200 -4.87 -18.53 -5.89
N GLU A 201 -4.25 -19.47 -6.61
CA GLU A 201 -4.68 -20.87 -6.65
C GLU A 201 -4.48 -21.57 -5.30
N GLU A 202 -3.31 -21.39 -4.67
CA GLU A 202 -2.94 -22.00 -3.40
C GLU A 202 -2.16 -21.04 -2.49
N PRO A 203 -2.73 -19.90 -2.08
CA PRO A 203 -1.99 -18.77 -1.49
C PRO A 203 -1.31 -19.08 -0.14
N LEU A 204 -1.71 -20.16 0.52
CA LEU A 204 -1.15 -20.63 1.80
C LEU A 204 -0.21 -21.84 1.65
N ALA A 205 0.11 -22.28 0.41
CA ALA A 205 1.17 -23.25 0.12
C ALA A 205 2.56 -22.72 0.50
N SER A 206 3.60 -23.55 0.56
CA SER A 206 4.91 -23.05 1.01
C SER A 206 5.44 -21.92 0.10
N PRO A 207 6.17 -20.91 0.62
CA PRO A 207 6.79 -19.87 -0.21
C PRO A 207 7.64 -20.43 -1.35
N ARG A 208 8.33 -21.55 -1.11
CA ARG A 208 9.06 -22.29 -2.16
C ARG A 208 8.11 -22.72 -3.28
N ASP A 209 7.02 -23.39 -2.96
CA ASP A 209 6.10 -23.96 -3.95
C ASP A 209 5.38 -22.84 -4.72
N LEU A 210 4.97 -21.77 -4.03
CA LEU A 210 4.40 -20.57 -4.64
C LEU A 210 5.36 -19.94 -5.64
N LEU A 211 6.65 -19.81 -5.31
CA LEU A 211 7.65 -19.27 -6.23
C LEU A 211 7.91 -20.20 -7.42
N GLN A 212 7.92 -21.52 -7.21
CA GLN A 212 8.06 -22.50 -8.30
C GLN A 212 6.87 -22.45 -9.26
N HIS A 213 5.66 -22.36 -8.71
CA HIS A 213 4.42 -22.28 -9.48
C HIS A 213 4.36 -20.97 -10.28
N ALA A 214 4.66 -19.82 -9.65
CA ALA A 214 4.78 -18.54 -10.33
C ALA A 214 5.85 -18.59 -11.44
N HIS A 215 7.03 -19.17 -11.19
CA HIS A 215 8.05 -19.33 -12.22
C HIS A 215 7.56 -20.13 -13.43
N ALA A 216 6.81 -21.21 -13.22
CA ALA A 216 6.25 -21.99 -14.32
C ALA A 216 5.22 -21.18 -15.14
N ARG A 217 4.35 -20.43 -14.47
CA ARG A 217 3.33 -19.58 -15.12
C ARG A 217 3.93 -18.43 -15.91
N LEU A 218 5.00 -17.83 -15.41
CA LEU A 218 5.67 -16.69 -16.02
C LEU A 218 6.48 -17.03 -17.28
N ARG A 219 6.69 -18.31 -17.63
CA ARG A 219 7.51 -18.72 -18.80
C ARG A 219 7.04 -18.18 -20.15
N SER A 220 5.77 -17.81 -20.24
CA SER A 220 5.15 -17.24 -21.45
C SER A 220 5.12 -15.71 -21.45
N THR A 221 5.65 -15.07 -20.40
CA THR A 221 5.63 -13.61 -20.18
C THR A 221 7.04 -13.04 -20.30
N ARG A 222 7.20 -11.73 -20.06
CA ARG A 222 8.53 -11.11 -19.92
C ARG A 222 9.32 -11.64 -18.72
N GLY A 223 8.65 -12.28 -17.75
CA GLY A 223 9.23 -12.66 -16.47
C GLY A 223 9.16 -11.53 -15.44
N ALA A 224 9.41 -11.88 -14.19
CA ALA A 224 9.29 -10.95 -13.07
C ALA A 224 10.30 -11.29 -11.96
N ALA A 225 10.71 -10.27 -11.22
CA ALA A 225 11.24 -10.48 -9.87
C ALA A 225 10.06 -10.68 -8.91
N VAL A 226 10.16 -11.65 -8.00
CA VAL A 226 9.04 -12.05 -7.14
C VAL A 226 9.55 -12.30 -5.73
N MET A 227 8.83 -11.81 -4.74
CA MET A 227 9.00 -12.18 -3.33
C MET A 227 7.68 -12.71 -2.79
N VAL A 228 7.75 -13.86 -2.11
CA VAL A 228 6.65 -14.43 -1.34
C VAL A 228 7.07 -14.50 0.12
N ALA A 229 6.24 -13.97 1.01
CA ALA A 229 6.42 -14.10 2.44
C ALA A 229 5.12 -14.55 3.10
N GLN A 230 5.24 -15.48 4.04
CA GLN A 230 4.15 -16.02 4.84
C GLN A 230 4.39 -15.74 6.31
N ALA A 231 3.44 -15.05 6.90
CA ALA A 231 3.44 -14.66 8.28
C ALA A 231 2.52 -15.58 9.10
N ASN A 232 2.98 -16.00 10.27
CA ASN A 232 2.17 -16.69 11.26
C ASN A 232 2.29 -15.93 12.59
N ALA A 233 1.17 -15.36 13.04
CA ALA A 233 1.08 -14.56 14.25
C ALA A 233 1.11 -15.42 15.53
N ALA A 234 0.57 -16.64 15.50
CA ALA A 234 0.61 -17.54 16.66
C ALA A 234 2.02 -18.04 16.97
N THR A 235 2.81 -18.37 15.95
CA THR A 235 4.21 -18.79 16.12
C THR A 235 5.18 -17.61 16.13
N GLY A 236 4.76 -16.43 15.66
CA GLY A 236 5.62 -15.26 15.54
C GLY A 236 6.75 -15.49 14.54
N THR A 237 6.45 -16.01 13.36
CA THR A 237 7.46 -16.31 12.32
C THR A 237 7.04 -15.82 10.94
N ILE A 238 8.04 -15.44 10.14
CA ILE A 238 7.93 -15.24 8.69
C ILE A 238 8.69 -16.35 7.99
N ARG A 239 8.06 -17.01 7.01
CA ARG A 239 8.73 -17.87 6.02
C ARG A 239 8.75 -17.16 4.68
N SER A 240 9.84 -17.21 3.94
CA SER A 240 9.97 -16.45 2.70
C SER A 240 10.84 -17.12 1.67
N ALA A 241 10.49 -16.90 0.41
CA ALA A 241 11.29 -17.25 -0.77
C ALA A 241 11.11 -16.16 -1.82
N GLY A 242 12.17 -15.85 -2.56
CA GLY A 242 12.10 -14.86 -3.63
C GLY A 242 13.13 -15.10 -4.72
N ALA A 243 12.89 -14.50 -5.88
CA ALA A 243 13.79 -14.46 -7.02
C ALA A 243 13.89 -13.03 -7.54
N GLY A 244 15.10 -12.47 -7.59
CA GLY A 244 15.35 -11.13 -8.14
C GLY A 244 15.57 -10.06 -7.08
N ASN A 245 15.14 -8.84 -7.40
CA ASN A 245 15.40 -7.58 -6.68
C ASN A 245 14.24 -7.11 -5.78
N VAL A 246 13.12 -7.83 -5.71
CA VAL A 246 12.06 -7.56 -4.72
C VAL A 246 12.57 -7.96 -3.32
N VAL A 247 12.53 -7.02 -2.37
CA VAL A 247 13.14 -7.17 -1.05
C VAL A 247 12.09 -7.12 0.05
N GLY A 248 12.16 -8.09 0.97
CA GLY A 248 11.45 -8.03 2.24
C GLY A 248 12.28 -7.35 3.32
N ARG A 249 11.63 -6.73 4.30
CA ARG A 249 12.28 -6.07 5.43
C ARG A 249 11.41 -6.17 6.67
N LEU A 250 12.01 -6.57 7.79
CA LEU A 250 11.38 -6.65 9.10
C LEU A 250 11.88 -5.51 9.97
N VAL A 251 10.97 -4.63 10.38
CA VAL A 251 11.31 -3.44 11.17
C VAL A 251 10.52 -3.45 12.47
N SER A 252 11.22 -3.42 13.61
CA SER A 252 10.63 -3.58 14.94
C SER A 252 11.13 -2.51 15.94
N GLY A 253 11.48 -1.31 15.49
CA GLY A 253 11.97 -0.18 16.32
C GLY A 253 13.31 -0.38 17.03
N ILE A 254 13.67 -1.62 17.36
CA ILE A 254 14.94 -2.07 17.93
C ILE A 254 15.72 -2.95 16.94
N SER A 255 15.04 -3.47 15.91
CA SER A 255 15.65 -4.32 14.90
C SER A 255 15.19 -3.94 13.51
N ASP A 256 16.10 -4.15 12.57
CA ASP A 256 15.91 -3.97 11.15
C ASP A 256 16.64 -5.11 10.44
N ARG A 257 15.90 -5.96 9.73
CA ARG A 257 16.46 -7.12 9.05
C ARG A 257 15.89 -7.25 7.65
N SER A 258 16.77 -7.33 6.65
CA SER A 258 16.39 -7.63 5.28
C SER A 258 16.12 -9.13 5.08
N ILE A 259 15.12 -9.41 4.26
CA ILE A 259 14.77 -10.72 3.71
C ILE A 259 15.04 -10.63 2.21
N LEU A 260 16.06 -11.34 1.75
CA LEU A 260 16.52 -11.26 0.36
C LEU A 260 16.07 -12.47 -0.44
N GLY A 261 15.70 -12.23 -1.69
CA GLY A 261 15.49 -13.29 -2.67
C GLY A 261 16.81 -13.84 -3.21
N GLN A 262 16.76 -15.02 -3.81
CA GLN A 262 17.88 -15.54 -4.59
C GLN A 262 18.02 -14.77 -5.90
N HIS A 263 19.23 -14.72 -6.46
CA HIS A 263 19.42 -14.19 -7.81
C HIS A 263 18.65 -15.03 -8.84
N GLY A 264 17.95 -14.34 -9.73
CA GLY A 264 17.19 -14.95 -10.83
C GLY A 264 15.97 -14.12 -11.18
N THR A 265 15.28 -14.55 -12.23
CA THR A 265 14.04 -13.93 -12.70
C THR A 265 13.03 -15.03 -12.96
N ALA A 266 11.90 -14.97 -12.27
CA ALA A 266 10.82 -15.95 -12.44
C ALA A 266 10.28 -15.85 -13.89
N GLY A 267 9.97 -16.99 -14.51
CA GLY A 267 9.69 -17.08 -15.94
C GLY A 267 10.90 -17.24 -16.86
N ILE A 268 12.09 -16.74 -16.47
CA ILE A 268 13.32 -16.85 -17.29
C ILE A 268 14.28 -17.89 -16.73
N THR A 269 14.87 -17.62 -15.56
CA THR A 269 15.85 -18.52 -14.93
C THR A 269 15.89 -18.24 -13.44
N ILE A 270 15.61 -19.26 -12.64
CA ILE A 270 15.82 -19.26 -11.19
C ILE A 270 16.52 -20.54 -10.78
N ARG A 271 17.27 -20.50 -9.68
CA ARG A 271 17.71 -21.72 -8.99
C ARG A 271 16.54 -22.35 -8.26
N SER A 272 16.70 -23.59 -7.79
CA SER A 272 15.74 -24.21 -6.89
C SER A 272 15.46 -23.29 -5.69
N PRO A 273 14.22 -22.77 -5.54
CA PRO A 273 13.89 -21.81 -4.49
C PRO A 273 14.28 -22.30 -3.11
N GLU A 274 14.99 -21.49 -2.34
CA GLU A 274 15.26 -21.77 -0.94
C GLU A 274 14.29 -20.99 -0.05
N GLU A 275 13.76 -21.68 0.95
CA GLU A 275 12.91 -21.08 1.95
C GLU A 275 13.75 -20.66 3.16
N THR A 276 13.47 -19.47 3.66
CA THR A 276 14.09 -18.91 4.87
C THR A 276 13.03 -18.70 5.93
N THR A 277 13.36 -18.94 7.20
CA THR A 277 12.48 -18.66 8.34
C THR A 277 13.13 -17.61 9.23
N THR A 278 12.36 -16.58 9.59
CA THR A 278 12.81 -15.46 10.42
C THR A 278 11.80 -15.19 11.53
N PRO A 279 12.24 -14.86 12.77
CA PRO A 279 11.33 -14.42 13.83
C PRO A 279 10.56 -13.15 13.44
N TRP A 280 9.28 -13.09 13.82
CA TRP A 280 8.40 -11.94 13.63
C TRP A 280 7.90 -11.40 14.98
N PRO A 281 8.63 -10.44 15.57
CA PRO A 281 8.21 -9.80 16.82
C PRO A 281 6.82 -9.18 16.72
N ALA A 282 6.07 -9.17 17.82
CA ALA A 282 4.67 -8.70 17.84
C ALA A 282 4.48 -7.28 17.27
N HIS A 283 5.42 -6.38 17.56
CA HIS A 283 5.40 -4.97 17.16
C HIS A 283 6.13 -4.70 15.82
N ALA A 284 6.53 -5.75 15.10
CA ALA A 284 7.29 -5.61 13.87
C ALA A 284 6.39 -5.50 12.63
N LEU A 285 6.76 -4.60 11.72
CA LEU A 285 6.23 -4.55 10.38
C LEU A 285 7.03 -5.47 9.47
N LEU A 286 6.35 -6.33 8.71
CA LEU A 286 6.93 -6.97 7.53
C LEU A 286 6.57 -6.11 6.32
N ILE A 287 7.60 -5.65 5.60
CA ILE A 287 7.48 -4.77 4.45
C ILE A 287 8.08 -5.49 3.26
N VAL A 288 7.42 -5.49 2.11
CA VAL A 288 7.95 -6.03 0.85
C VAL A 288 7.91 -4.92 -0.18
N CYS A 289 9.06 -4.59 -0.76
CA CYS A 289 9.21 -3.51 -1.72
C CYS A 289 9.80 -3.99 -3.05
N THR A 290 9.32 -3.41 -4.14
CA THR A 290 9.96 -3.47 -5.46
C THR A 290 11.12 -2.48 -5.53
N ASP A 291 11.91 -2.54 -6.60
CA ASP A 291 13.12 -1.73 -6.67
C ASP A 291 12.90 -0.26 -7.06
N GLY A 292 11.67 0.12 -7.43
CA GLY A 292 11.23 1.51 -7.50
C GLY A 292 11.30 2.24 -6.15
N ILE A 293 11.42 1.50 -5.06
CA ILE A 293 11.70 2.02 -3.72
C ILE A 293 13.19 1.86 -3.40
N GLU A 294 13.79 2.89 -2.81
CA GLU A 294 15.14 2.79 -2.28
C GLU A 294 15.22 1.69 -1.21
N THR A 295 16.24 0.82 -1.31
CA THR A 295 16.38 -0.32 -0.41
C THR A 295 17.07 0.04 0.91
N ARG A 296 17.65 1.25 1.01
CA ARG A 296 18.44 1.72 2.15
C ARG A 296 17.85 3.00 2.71
N TRP A 297 17.01 2.84 3.71
CA TRP A 297 16.47 3.95 4.50
C TRP A 297 16.44 3.60 5.98
N LYS A 298 16.45 4.61 6.84
CA LYS A 298 16.63 4.39 8.27
C LYS A 298 15.30 3.99 8.94
N PRO A 299 15.28 2.98 9.83
CA PRO A 299 14.05 2.44 10.40
C PRO A 299 13.31 3.42 11.33
N GLU A 300 13.96 4.49 11.80
CA GLU A 300 13.36 5.52 12.66
C GLU A 300 12.19 6.23 11.99
N LEU A 301 12.14 6.25 10.65
CA LEU A 301 11.00 6.74 9.88
C LEU A 301 9.69 6.04 10.27
N LEU A 302 9.75 4.74 10.56
CA LEU A 302 8.57 3.91 10.80
C LEU A 302 8.23 3.72 12.27
N VAL A 303 9.15 4.06 13.19
CA VAL A 303 8.93 3.94 14.63
C VAL A 303 7.60 4.57 15.10
N PRO A 304 7.23 5.80 14.66
CA PRO A 304 5.97 6.42 15.08
C PRO A 304 4.70 5.72 14.57
N VAL A 305 4.82 4.81 13.59
CA VAL A 305 3.69 4.15 12.93
C VAL A 305 3.70 2.62 13.06
N LEU A 306 4.60 2.03 13.86
CA LEU A 306 4.71 0.57 14.01
C LEU A 306 3.38 -0.11 14.43
N GLY A 307 2.55 0.55 15.24
CA GLY A 307 1.25 0.06 15.70
C GLY A 307 0.04 0.65 14.96
N ARG A 308 0.28 1.42 13.89
CA ARG A 308 -0.75 2.15 13.15
C ARG A 308 -1.27 1.35 11.95
N ASP A 309 -2.10 1.98 11.13
CA ASP A 309 -2.51 1.39 9.85
C ASP A 309 -1.29 1.07 8.95
N PRO A 310 -1.17 -0.15 8.38
CA PRO A 310 -0.04 -0.49 7.52
C PRO A 310 0.08 0.35 6.23
N ALA A 311 -1.03 0.89 5.71
CA ALA A 311 -1.00 1.81 4.56
C ALA A 311 -0.35 3.15 4.91
N LEU A 312 -0.35 3.59 6.18
CA LEU A 312 0.46 4.74 6.60
C LEU A 312 1.95 4.46 6.46
N ALA A 313 2.40 3.27 6.88
CA ALA A 313 3.80 2.88 6.73
C ALA A 313 4.20 2.78 5.24
N ALA A 314 3.36 2.16 4.41
CA ALA A 314 3.56 2.11 2.96
C ALA A 314 3.60 3.52 2.35
N GLY A 315 2.68 4.41 2.77
CA GLY A 315 2.64 5.80 2.33
C GLY A 315 3.88 6.60 2.69
N LEU A 316 4.42 6.44 3.91
CA LEU A 316 5.68 7.06 4.33
C LEU A 316 6.87 6.57 3.50
N ILE A 317 6.97 5.26 3.26
CA ILE A 317 8.03 4.68 2.43
C ILE A 317 7.95 5.25 1.01
N VAL A 318 6.76 5.29 0.42
CA VAL A 318 6.57 5.80 -0.95
C VAL A 318 6.78 7.31 -1.03
N ARG A 319 6.47 8.08 0.01
CA ARG A 319 6.79 9.51 0.08
C ARG A 319 8.30 9.73 0.06
N ASP A 320 9.02 9.11 0.98
CA ASP A 320 10.40 9.49 1.29
C ASP A 320 11.44 8.72 0.46
N HIS A 321 11.06 7.57 -0.11
CA HIS A 321 11.99 6.63 -0.74
C HIS A 321 11.55 6.12 -2.12
N CYS A 322 10.52 6.71 -2.74
CA CYS A 322 10.21 6.42 -4.14
C CYS A 322 11.24 7.08 -5.07
N ARG A 323 11.80 6.31 -6.00
CA ARG A 323 12.79 6.80 -6.98
C ARG A 323 12.20 7.70 -8.06
N GLY A 324 10.88 7.63 -8.29
CA GLY A 324 10.16 8.48 -9.22
C GLY A 324 10.47 8.28 -10.71
N ARG A 325 11.11 7.17 -11.08
CA ARG A 325 11.49 6.84 -12.48
C ARG A 325 11.04 5.46 -12.94
N ASP A 326 10.38 4.72 -12.07
CA ASP A 326 9.98 3.33 -12.25
C ASP A 326 8.67 3.05 -11.54
N ASP A 327 8.10 1.89 -11.79
CA ASP A 327 7.01 1.33 -10.98
C ASP A 327 7.49 1.17 -9.53
N ALA A 328 6.64 1.49 -8.55
CA ALA A 328 7.05 1.52 -7.16
C ALA A 328 5.98 0.99 -6.22
N THR A 329 6.26 -0.12 -5.55
CA THR A 329 5.32 -0.82 -4.67
C THR A 329 5.94 -1.09 -3.30
N ALA A 330 5.16 -0.82 -2.25
CA ALA A 330 5.43 -1.19 -0.86
C ALA A 330 4.19 -1.86 -0.26
N ALA A 331 4.30 -3.13 0.10
CA ALA A 331 3.26 -3.93 0.76
C ALA A 331 3.66 -4.25 2.20
N VAL A 332 2.74 -4.11 3.15
CA VAL A 332 3.02 -4.15 4.58
C VAL A 332 2.05 -5.07 5.31
N LEU A 333 2.59 -5.95 6.16
CA LEU A 333 1.87 -6.77 7.12
C LEU A 333 2.23 -6.35 8.55
N ARG A 334 1.22 -6.30 9.43
CA ARG A 334 1.36 -6.02 10.86
C ARG A 334 0.48 -6.96 11.67
N ARG A 335 0.92 -7.38 12.86
CA ARG A 335 0.06 -8.08 13.81
C ARG A 335 -0.89 -7.10 14.49
N LYS A 336 -2.16 -7.48 14.65
CA LYS A 336 -3.08 -6.81 15.58
C LYS A 336 -2.62 -7.10 17.00
N ASP A 337 -2.76 -6.09 17.85
CA ASP A 337 -2.46 -6.16 19.28
C ASP A 337 -3.53 -6.95 20.04
#